data_AF-A0A8I1Y2Z7-F1
#
_entry.id   AF-A0A8I1Y2Z7-F1
#
_cell.length_a   1.000
_cell.length_b   1.000
_cell.length_c   1.000
_cell.angle_alpha   90.00
_cell.angle_beta   90.00
_cell.angle_gamma   90.00
#
_symmetry.space_group_name_H-M   'P 1'
#
loop_
_entity.id
_entity.type
_entity.pdbx_description
1 polymer ?
#
loop_
_entity_poly.entity_id
_entity_poly.type
_entity_poly.pdbx_seq_one_letter_code
_entity_poly.pdbx_strand_id
1 'polypeptide(L)'
;MATTTVERMARLWQIEKTVRGQSPDARVATRQQASAAVVADLFDLWQQTLRRISGRSKLAEAIRYAASRRAIFERFLADGRD
;
A
#
# COMPACT_ATOMS: atom_id res chain seq x y z
N MET A 1 -14.35 -8.49 -4.08
CA MET A 1 -13.96 -7.83 -2.81
C MET A 1 -12.57 -8.29 -2.37
N ALA A 2 -12.26 -9.59 -2.33
CA ALA A 2 -10.88 -10.06 -2.12
C ALA A 2 -9.94 -9.71 -3.31
N THR A 3 -10.47 -9.72 -4.53
CA THR A 3 -9.71 -9.56 -5.78
C THR A 3 -9.03 -8.19 -5.91
N THR A 4 -9.73 -7.10 -5.60
CA THR A 4 -9.21 -5.73 -5.78
C THR A 4 -8.05 -5.37 -4.85
N THR A 5 -8.04 -5.89 -3.62
CA THR A 5 -6.89 -5.71 -2.71
C THR A 5 -5.69 -6.51 -3.20
N VAL A 6 -5.89 -7.76 -3.64
CA VAL A 6 -4.81 -8.62 -4.15
C VAL A 6 -4.23 -8.05 -5.45
N GLU A 7 -5.05 -7.55 -6.35
CA GLU A 7 -4.62 -6.90 -7.60
C GLU A 7 -3.76 -5.67 -7.34
N ARG A 8 -4.17 -4.80 -6.40
CA ARG A 8 -3.39 -3.62 -6.04
C ARG A 8 -2.09 -3.97 -5.32
N MET A 9 -2.10 -4.98 -4.46
CA MET A 9 -0.88 -5.52 -3.85
C MET A 9 0.06 -6.11 -4.93
N ALA A 10 -0.46 -6.85 -5.90
CA ALA A 10 0.33 -7.38 -7.01
C ALA A 10 0.95 -6.27 -7.86
N ARG A 11 0.21 -5.18 -8.11
CA ARG A 11 0.71 -4.00 -8.81
C ARG A 11 1.85 -3.32 -8.02
N LEU A 12 1.70 -3.21 -6.69
CA LEU A 12 2.77 -2.70 -5.82
C LEU A 12 4.03 -3.57 -5.90
N TRP A 13 3.88 -4.90 -5.85
CA TRP A 13 5.01 -5.84 -6.00
C TRP A 13 5.67 -5.78 -7.37
N GLN A 14 4.91 -5.55 -8.45
CA GLN A 14 5.47 -5.35 -9.78
C GLN A 14 6.33 -4.08 -9.83
N ILE A 15 5.84 -2.97 -9.26
CA ILE A 15 6.61 -1.73 -9.16
C ILE A 15 7.88 -1.97 -8.33
N GLU A 16 7.78 -2.59 -7.14
CA GLU A 16 8.97 -2.89 -6.32
C GLU A 16 9.97 -3.80 -7.04
N LYS A 17 9.51 -4.69 -7.93
CA LYS A 17 10.38 -5.53 -8.75
C LYS A 17 11.09 -4.75 -9.85
N THR A 18 10.48 -3.72 -10.43
CA THR A 18 11.13 -2.89 -11.46
C THR A 18 12.18 -1.96 -10.89
N VAL A 19 12.01 -1.49 -9.64
CA VAL A 19 13.03 -0.69 -8.94
C VAL A 19 14.14 -1.52 -8.29
N ARG A 20 13.93 -2.82 -8.08
CA ARG A 20 14.97 -3.71 -7.55
C ARG A 20 16.14 -3.78 -8.54
N GLY A 21 17.29 -3.25 -8.14
CA GLY A 21 18.50 -3.17 -8.97
C GLY A 21 18.78 -1.80 -9.58
N GLN A 22 17.88 -0.82 -9.40
CA GLN A 22 18.13 0.57 -9.79
C GLN A 22 18.88 1.34 -8.68
N SER A 23 19.48 2.48 -9.07
CA SER A 23 20.17 3.37 -8.14
C SER A 23 19.22 3.87 -7.03
N PRO A 24 19.71 4.15 -5.82
CA PRO A 24 18.89 4.59 -4.69
C PRO A 24 17.94 5.76 -5.04
N ASP A 25 18.42 6.77 -5.78
CA ASP A 25 17.59 7.90 -6.21
C ASP A 25 16.43 7.50 -7.13
N ALA A 26 16.68 6.60 -8.09
CA ALA A 26 15.63 6.09 -8.98
C ALA A 26 14.62 5.23 -8.21
N ARG A 27 15.06 4.53 -7.15
CA ARG A 27 14.18 3.81 -6.23
C ARG A 27 13.25 4.76 -5.47
N VAL A 28 13.80 5.84 -4.93
CA VAL A 28 13.02 6.87 -4.20
C VAL A 28 12.02 7.56 -5.12
N ALA A 29 12.46 8.01 -6.30
CA ALA A 29 11.60 8.69 -7.26
C ALA A 29 10.40 7.82 -7.68
N THR A 30 10.67 6.54 -7.99
CA THR A 30 9.60 5.60 -8.37
C THR A 30 8.70 5.25 -7.18
N ARG A 31 9.24 5.09 -5.97
CA ARG A 31 8.43 4.85 -4.76
C ARG A 31 7.52 6.04 -4.46
N GLN A 32 8.01 7.26 -4.61
CA GLN A 32 7.22 8.48 -4.42
C GLN A 32 6.16 8.66 -5.51
N GLN A 33 6.46 8.39 -6.78
CA GLN A 33 5.52 8.62 -7.88
C GLN A 33 4.51 7.49 -8.07
N ALA A 34 4.95 6.23 -7.97
CA ALA A 34 4.13 5.07 -8.33
C ALA A 34 3.64 4.30 -7.11
N SER A 35 4.52 3.99 -6.14
CA SER A 35 4.14 3.20 -4.97
C SER A 35 3.26 4.00 -4.00
N ALA A 36 3.51 5.29 -3.80
CA ALA A 36 2.70 6.15 -2.93
C ALA A 36 1.25 6.30 -3.42
N ALA A 37 1.05 6.47 -4.72
CA ALA A 37 -0.29 6.54 -5.31
C ALA A 37 -1.06 5.23 -5.14
N VAL A 38 -0.40 4.09 -5.38
CA VAL A 38 -1.01 2.76 -5.19
C VAL A 38 -1.38 2.51 -3.73
N VAL A 39 -0.53 2.92 -2.79
CA VAL A 39 -0.81 2.81 -1.36
C VAL A 39 -2.00 3.70 -0.98
N ALA A 40 -2.02 4.96 -1.39
CA ALA A 40 -3.16 5.86 -1.12
C ALA A 40 -4.49 5.25 -1.61
N ASP A 41 -4.54 4.76 -2.85
CA ASP A 41 -5.72 4.10 -3.42
C ASP A 41 -6.16 2.84 -2.65
N LEU A 42 -5.19 2.05 -2.16
CA LEU A 42 -5.45 0.86 -1.36
C LEU A 42 -6.15 1.23 -0.05
N PHE A 43 -5.64 2.28 0.59
CA PHE A 43 -6.17 2.81 1.85
C PHE A 43 -7.57 3.41 1.69
N ASP A 44 -7.83 4.13 0.61
CA ASP A 44 -9.15 4.68 0.33
C ASP A 44 -10.17 3.58 0.07
N LEU A 45 -9.79 2.52 -0.66
CA LEU A 45 -10.65 1.34 -0.83
C LEU A 45 -10.95 0.66 0.50
N TRP A 46 -9.94 0.49 1.34
CA TRP A 46 -10.08 -0.11 2.66
C TRP A 46 -11.01 0.69 3.57
N GLN A 47 -10.90 2.01 3.57
CA GLN A 47 -11.82 2.89 4.29
C GLN A 47 -13.26 2.77 3.78
N GLN A 48 -13.45 2.75 2.46
CA GLN A 48 -14.78 2.51 1.86
C GLN A 48 -15.33 1.13 2.22
N THR A 49 -14.46 0.11 2.25
CA THR A 49 -14.83 -1.26 2.58
C THR A 49 -15.27 -1.37 4.05
N LEU A 50 -14.53 -0.74 4.98
CA LEU A 50 -14.87 -0.69 6.40
C LEU A 50 -16.27 -0.11 6.66
N ARG A 51 -16.71 0.86 5.86
CA ARG A 51 -18.06 1.44 5.96
C ARG A 51 -19.17 0.48 5.51
N ARG A 52 -18.84 -0.54 4.71
CA ARG A 52 -19.79 -1.48 4.10
C ARG A 52 -19.87 -2.82 4.81
N ILE A 53 -18.91 -3.12 5.68
CA ILE A 53 -18.84 -4.40 6.42
C ILE A 53 -19.06 -4.20 7.91
N SER A 54 -19.50 -5.25 8.59
CA SER A 54 -19.60 -5.22 10.05
C SER A 54 -18.23 -4.98 10.68
N GLY A 55 -18.17 -4.02 11.59
CA GLY A 55 -16.96 -3.64 12.30
C GLY A 55 -16.33 -4.78 13.10
N ARG A 56 -17.06 -5.84 13.46
CA ARG A 56 -16.54 -7.01 14.20
C ARG A 56 -16.09 -8.17 13.31
N SER A 57 -16.11 -8.01 11.99
CA SER A 57 -15.63 -9.05 11.08
C SER A 57 -14.10 -9.15 11.12
N LYS A 58 -13.56 -10.36 10.96
CA LYS A 58 -12.11 -10.60 10.81
C LYS A 58 -11.49 -9.76 9.69
N LEU A 59 -12.26 -9.49 8.62
CA LEU A 59 -11.84 -8.62 7.53
C LEU A 59 -11.69 -7.16 7.99
N ALA A 60 -12.64 -6.65 8.78
CA ALA A 60 -12.55 -5.30 9.34
C ALA A 60 -11.36 -5.15 10.30
N GLU A 61 -11.06 -6.17 11.10
CA GLU A 61 -9.88 -6.20 11.96
C GLU A 61 -8.58 -6.19 11.14
N ALA A 62 -8.47 -7.06 10.12
CA ALA A 62 -7.31 -7.09 9.23
C ALA A 62 -7.09 -5.75 8.52
N ILE A 63 -8.16 -5.13 8.02
CA ILE A 63 -8.09 -3.81 7.38
C ILE A 63 -7.65 -2.74 8.38
N ARG A 64 -8.21 -2.70 9.60
CA ARG A 64 -7.77 -1.72 10.62
C ARG A 64 -6.32 -1.92 11.05
N TYR A 65 -5.88 -3.17 11.15
CA TYR A 65 -4.49 -3.50 11.44
C TYR A 65 -3.55 -3.00 10.35
N ALA A 66 -3.84 -3.30 9.09
CA ALA A 66 -3.09 -2.76 7.97
C ALA A 66 -3.17 -1.22 7.93
N ALA A 67 -4.33 -0.67 8.30
CA ALA A 67 -4.54 0.77 8.29
C ALA A 67 -3.65 1.51 9.31
N SER A 68 -3.47 0.92 10.50
CA SER A 68 -2.60 1.47 11.54
C SER A 68 -1.13 1.58 11.10
N ARG A 69 -0.72 0.80 10.10
CA ARG A 69 0.65 0.77 9.56
C ARG A 69 0.85 1.75 8.40
N ARG A 70 -0.17 2.53 8.02
CA ARG A 70 -0.07 3.55 6.95
C ARG A 70 1.12 4.45 7.13
N ALA A 71 1.25 5.02 8.32
CA ALA A 71 2.31 5.99 8.63
C ALA A 71 3.70 5.36 8.50
N ILE A 72 3.83 4.06 8.76
CA ILE A 72 5.09 3.31 8.58
C ILE A 72 5.38 3.11 7.09
N PHE A 73 4.36 2.74 6.29
CA PHE A 73 4.50 2.62 4.85
C PHE A 73 4.80 3.95 4.17
N GLU A 74 4.08 5.03 4.52
CA GLU A 74 4.34 6.37 3.99
C GLU A 74 5.74 6.86 4.36
N ARG A 75 6.21 6.59 5.58
CA ARG A 75 7.61 6.83 5.95
C ARG A 75 8.56 6.01 5.09
N PHE A 76 8.34 4.72 4.92
CA PHE A 76 9.20 3.88 4.07
C PHE A 76 9.24 4.34 2.61
N LEU A 77 8.13 4.88 2.10
CA LEU A 77 8.06 5.41 0.73
C LEU A 77 8.74 6.78 0.61
N ALA A 78 8.76 7.57 1.68
CA ALA A 78 9.43 8.85 1.74
C ALA A 78 10.91 8.75 2.11
N ASP A 79 11.28 7.73 2.88
CA ASP A 79 12.63 7.52 3.42
C ASP A 79 13.42 6.63 2.46
N GLY A 80 14.31 7.25 1.70
CA GLY A 80 15.14 6.59 0.69
C GLY A 80 16.27 5.71 1.24
N ARG A 81 16.15 5.27 2.49
CA ARG A 81 17.19 4.58 3.21
C ARG A 81 16.91 3.08 3.22
N ASP A 82 17.63 2.36 2.34
CA ASP A 82 17.95 0.94 2.56
C ASP A 82 19.22 0.85 3.42
#